data_AF-A0A4Y2LR38-F1
#
_entry.id   AF-A0A4Y2LR38-F1
#
_cell.length_a   1.000
_cell.length_b   1.000
_cell.length_c   1.000
_cell.angle_alpha   90.00
_cell.angle_beta   90.00
_cell.angle_gamma   90.00
#
_symmetry.space_group_name_H-M   'P 1'
#
loop_
_entity.id
_entity.type
_entity.pdbx_description
1 polymer ?
#
loop_
_entity_poly.entity_id
_entity_poly.type
_entity_poly.pdbx_seq_one_letter_code
_entity_poly.pdbx_strand_id
1 'polypeptide(L)'
;MDVFGETRCWMYSIEWQKRGLPHSHNLIWLKEKIHSTQIDDVISAEFPNPEMDPVLADIVKKSMIHGPCGNFHMNSPCMKDGRCSKKYTRQLIKETQTGMMATQSIGEETPKMVDAQQK
;
A
#
# COMPACT_ATOMS: atom_id res chain seq x y z
N MET A 1 5.94 0.90 25.60
CA MET A 1 4.74 1.01 24.73
C MET A 1 4.63 -0.28 23.97
N ASP A 2 3.56 -1.04 24.22
CA ASP A 2 3.28 -2.28 23.50
C ASP A 2 2.22 -1.95 22.45
N VAL A 3 2.66 -1.56 21.26
CA VAL A 3 1.80 -1.01 20.19
C VAL A 3 0.68 -1.99 19.80
N PHE A 4 0.95 -3.29 19.90
CA PHE A 4 0.02 -4.35 19.54
C PHE A 4 -0.57 -5.08 20.76
N GLY A 5 -0.22 -4.67 21.99
CA GLY A 5 -0.51 -5.42 23.21
C GLY A 5 0.34 -6.69 23.38
N GLU A 6 0.02 -7.47 24.41
CA GLU A 6 0.87 -8.58 24.87
C GLU A 6 1.19 -9.58 23.74
N THR A 7 2.47 -9.68 23.39
CA THR A 7 2.98 -10.48 22.27
C THR A 7 3.60 -11.79 22.76
N ARG A 8 3.21 -12.93 22.17
CA ARG A 8 3.80 -14.25 22.46
C ARG A 8 5.16 -14.43 21.80
N CYS A 9 5.25 -14.06 20.53
CA CYS A 9 6.49 -14.07 19.76
C CYS A 9 6.34 -13.17 18.53
N TRP A 10 7.47 -12.84 17.91
CA TRP A 10 7.53 -12.09 16.66
C TRP A 10 8.71 -12.59 15.82
N MET A 11 8.61 -12.39 14.52
CA MET A 11 9.63 -12.72 13.53
C MET A 11 9.62 -11.65 12.46
N TYR A 12 10.79 -11.32 11.90
CA TYR A 12 10.88 -10.48 10.73
C TYR A 12 11.90 -11.03 9.74
N SER A 13 11.66 -10.78 8.46
CA SER A 13 12.64 -10.96 7.40
C SER A 13 12.73 -9.70 6.55
N ILE A 14 13.93 -9.42 6.03
CA ILE A 14 14.16 -8.35 5.06
C ILE A 14 14.55 -9.01 3.75
N GLU A 15 13.75 -8.75 2.72
CA GLU A 15 13.96 -9.23 1.37
C GLU A 15 14.09 -8.04 0.43
N TRP A 16 14.85 -8.19 -0.65
CA TRP A 16 14.99 -7.13 -1.64
C TRP A 16 13.97 -7.35 -2.76
N GLN A 17 13.02 -6.42 -2.91
CA GLN A 17 12.06 -6.45 -4.01
C GLN A 17 12.77 -6.20 -5.35
N LYS A 18 12.10 -6.60 -6.46
CA LYS A 18 12.53 -6.20 -7.81
C LYS A 18 12.75 -4.68 -7.82
N ARG A 19 13.92 -4.23 -8.33
CA ARG A 19 14.44 -2.85 -8.29
C ARG A 19 15.21 -2.46 -7.01
N GLY A 20 15.57 -3.42 -6.16
CA GLY A 20 16.53 -3.21 -5.09
C GLY A 20 16.01 -2.33 -3.96
N LEU A 21 14.70 -2.38 -3.68
CA LEU A 21 14.14 -1.74 -2.50
C LEU A 21 13.99 -2.77 -1.37
N PRO A 22 14.39 -2.43 -0.14
CA PRO A 22 14.20 -3.33 1.00
C PRO A 22 12.70 -3.46 1.29
N HIS A 23 12.25 -4.69 1.48
CA HIS A 23 10.91 -5.04 1.90
C HIS A 23 10.97 -5.89 3.16
N SER A 24 10.21 -5.48 4.16
CA SER A 24 10.18 -6.14 5.45
C SER A 24 8.87 -6.93 5.60
N HIS A 25 8.99 -8.22 5.86
CA HIS A 25 7.88 -9.05 6.35
C HIS A 25 7.97 -9.09 7.87
N ASN A 26 6.95 -8.58 8.57
CA ASN A 26 6.86 -8.63 10.03
C ASN A 26 5.70 -9.54 10.42
N LEU A 27 5.99 -10.62 11.15
CA LEU A 27 4.99 -11.53 11.71
C LEU A 27 4.98 -11.37 13.23
N ILE A 28 3.81 -11.08 13.79
CA ILE A 28 3.62 -10.84 15.22
C ILE A 28 2.48 -11.75 15.71
N TRP A 29 2.75 -12.58 16.70
CA TRP A 29 1.76 -13.44 17.34
C TRP A 29 1.33 -12.84 18.66
N LEU A 30 0.13 -12.28 18.68
CA LEU A 30 -0.44 -11.64 19.86
C LEU A 30 -1.14 -12.67 20.76
N LYS A 31 -1.13 -12.41 22.06
CA LYS A 31 -1.88 -13.22 23.03
C LYS A 31 -3.39 -12.99 22.87
N GLU A 32 -3.77 -11.73 22.72
CA GLU A 32 -5.12 -11.30 22.37
C GLU A 32 -5.18 -10.89 20.90
N LYS A 33 -6.20 -11.33 20.18
CA LYS A 33 -6.32 -11.09 18.74
C LYS A 33 -6.85 -9.68 18.47
N ILE A 34 -6.25 -8.98 17.51
CA ILE A 34 -6.81 -7.74 16.97
C ILE A 34 -8.02 -8.09 16.08
N HIS A 35 -9.17 -7.50 16.39
CA HIS A 35 -10.37 -7.63 15.58
C HIS A 35 -10.40 -6.59 14.45
N SER A 36 -11.18 -6.83 13.40
CA SER A 36 -11.28 -5.92 12.25
C SER A 36 -11.75 -4.52 12.63
N THR A 37 -12.54 -4.39 13.70
CA THR A 37 -13.02 -3.12 14.26
C THR A 37 -11.93 -2.31 14.96
N GLN A 38 -10.75 -2.89 15.20
CA GLN A 38 -9.62 -2.28 15.90
C GLN A 38 -8.44 -2.02 14.96
N ILE A 39 -8.59 -2.24 13.66
CA ILE A 39 -7.48 -2.11 12.69
C ILE A 39 -6.95 -0.68 12.67
N ASP A 40 -7.84 0.30 12.65
CA ASP A 40 -7.47 1.71 12.55
C ASP A 40 -6.79 2.23 13.82
N ASP A 41 -6.96 1.55 14.97
CA ASP A 41 -6.28 1.90 16.23
C ASP A 41 -4.79 1.48 16.22
N VAL A 42 -4.43 0.51 15.37
CA VAL A 42 -3.13 -0.16 15.40
C VAL A 42 -2.32 0.09 14.13
N ILE A 43 -2.99 0.32 12.99
CA ILE A 43 -2.36 0.54 11.70
C ILE A 43 -2.82 1.89 11.14
N SER A 44 -1.89 2.83 11.05
CA SER A 44 -2.09 4.09 10.34
C SER A 44 -0.95 4.36 9.36
N ALA A 45 -1.25 5.17 8.34
CA ALA A 45 -0.25 5.73 7.43
C ALA A 45 -0.46 7.23 7.37
N GLU A 46 0.46 7.99 7.96
CA GLU A 46 0.33 9.44 8.10
C GLU A 46 1.37 10.17 7.26
N PHE A 47 1.00 11.37 6.79
CA PHE A 47 1.99 12.28 6.23
C PHE A 47 2.77 12.93 7.38
N PRO A 48 4.11 12.89 7.35
CA PRO A 48 4.92 13.55 8.37
C PRO A 48 4.68 15.05 8.38
N ASN A 49 4.67 15.65 9.57
CA ASN A 49 4.53 17.10 9.73
C ASN A 49 5.81 17.79 9.23
N PRO A 50 5.72 18.67 8.20
CA PRO A 50 6.89 19.31 7.62
C PRO A 50 7.58 20.32 8.55
N GLU A 51 6.91 20.82 9.59
CA GLU A 51 7.53 21.71 10.59
C GLU A 51 8.33 20.93 11.63
N MET A 52 7.86 19.73 11.99
CA MET A 52 8.49 18.87 12.99
C MET A 52 9.60 18.00 12.39
N ASP A 53 9.38 17.47 11.19
CA ASP A 53 10.36 16.66 10.46
C ASP A 53 10.32 16.98 8.95
N PRO A 54 11.00 18.07 8.54
CA PRO A 54 11.03 18.50 7.14
C PRO A 54 11.72 17.49 6.22
N VAL A 55 12.70 16.73 6.74
CA VAL A 55 13.49 15.77 5.94
C VAL A 55 12.62 14.56 5.60
N LEU A 56 11.95 13.98 6.60
CA LEU A 56 11.03 12.86 6.36
C LEU A 56 9.88 13.30 5.46
N ALA A 57 9.35 14.51 5.65
CA ALA A 57 8.31 15.06 4.78
C ALA A 57 8.75 15.20 3.33
N ASP A 58 9.97 15.66 3.06
CA ASP A 58 10.51 15.74 1.71
C ASP A 58 10.71 14.34 1.08
N ILE A 59 11.23 13.37 1.86
CA ILE A 59 11.41 11.99 1.40
C ILE A 59 10.06 11.36 1.04
N VAL A 60 9.06 11.45 1.92
CA VAL A 60 7.72 10.89 1.70
C VAL A 60 7.06 11.56 0.50
N LYS A 61 7.16 12.89 0.36
CA LYS A 61 6.63 13.63 -0.80
C LYS A 61 7.26 13.18 -2.12
N LYS A 62 8.57 12.93 -2.15
CA LYS A 62 9.29 12.53 -3.37
C LYS A 62 9.11 11.06 -3.74
N SER A 63 8.98 10.17 -2.74
CA SER A 63 9.03 8.72 -2.95
C SER A 63 7.68 8.00 -2.83
N MET A 64 6.76 8.52 -2.01
CA MET A 64 5.49 7.84 -1.69
C MET A 64 4.27 8.51 -2.35
N ILE A 65 4.39 9.75 -2.83
CA ILE A 65 3.32 10.44 -3.54
C ILE A 65 3.46 10.17 -5.04
N HIS A 66 2.35 9.79 -5.67
CA HIS A 66 2.30 9.70 -7.12
C HIS A 66 2.42 11.10 -7.74
N GLY A 67 3.45 11.32 -8.53
CA GLY A 67 3.64 12.58 -9.26
C GLY A 67 2.50 12.87 -10.25
N PRO A 68 2.45 14.09 -10.81
CA PRO A 68 1.45 14.45 -11.81
C PRO A 68 1.48 13.46 -13.00
N CYS A 69 0.30 13.07 -13.46
CA CYS A 69 0.13 12.22 -14.64
C CYS A 69 -1.21 12.52 -15.32
N GLY A 70 -1.52 11.81 -16.39
CA GLY A 70 -2.73 12.06 -17.16
C GLY A 70 -2.62 13.37 -17.92
N ASN A 71 -3.69 14.16 -17.90
CA ASN A 71 -3.76 15.44 -18.61
C ASN A 71 -2.74 16.45 -18.09
N PHE A 72 -2.29 16.32 -16.84
CA PHE A 72 -1.29 17.21 -16.26
C PHE A 72 0.13 16.88 -16.69
N HIS A 73 0.41 15.61 -17.03
CA HIS A 73 1.73 15.18 -17.50
C HIS A 73 1.65 13.85 -18.28
N MET A 74 1.43 13.94 -19.58
CA MET A 74 1.25 12.78 -20.47
C MET A 74 2.53 11.94 -20.64
N ASN A 75 3.69 12.53 -20.40
CA ASN A 75 5.00 11.88 -20.53
C ASN A 75 5.42 11.13 -19.25
N SER A 76 4.58 11.06 -18.22
CA SER A 76 4.91 10.34 -17.00
C SER A 76 5.11 8.83 -17.27
N PRO A 77 6.09 8.15 -16.65
CA PRO A 77 6.38 6.73 -16.90
C PRO A 77 5.21 5.76 -16.66
N CYS A 78 4.21 6.20 -15.90
CA CYS A 78 3.00 5.43 -15.63
C CYS A 78 1.96 5.48 -16.77
N MET A 79 2.10 6.41 -17.72
CA MET A 79 1.15 6.61 -18.80
C MET A 79 1.30 5.51 -19.85
N LYS A 80 0.18 4.85 -20.18
CA LYS A 80 0.05 3.84 -21.25
C LYS A 80 -1.27 4.08 -21.97
N ASP A 81 -1.25 4.13 -23.29
CA ASP A 81 -2.46 4.31 -24.12
C ASP A 81 -3.32 5.51 -23.69
N GLY A 82 -2.66 6.63 -23.35
CA GLY A 82 -3.33 7.86 -22.90
C GLY A 82 -3.94 7.79 -21.49
N ARG A 83 -3.75 6.70 -20.74
CA ARG A 83 -4.27 6.52 -19.38
C ARG A 83 -3.17 6.16 -18.39
N CYS A 84 -3.33 6.54 -17.12
CA CYS A 84 -2.41 6.11 -16.07
C CYS A 84 -2.61 4.62 -15.79
N SER A 85 -1.60 3.80 -16.07
CA SER A 85 -1.62 2.34 -15.83
C SER A 85 -1.81 1.97 -14.35
N LYS A 86 -1.55 2.90 -13.42
CA LYS A 86 -1.75 2.75 -11.97
C LYS A 86 -3.12 3.23 -11.48
N LYS A 87 -3.97 3.73 -12.39
CA LYS A 87 -5.32 4.23 -12.15
C LYS A 87 -5.39 5.44 -11.22
N TYR A 88 -4.41 6.34 -11.29
CA TYR A 88 -4.47 7.62 -10.57
C TYR A 88 -5.24 8.68 -11.38
N THR A 89 -5.95 9.60 -10.72
CA THR A 89 -6.18 9.69 -9.26
C THR A 89 -7.25 8.70 -8.79
N ARG A 90 -7.01 8.02 -7.65
CA ARG A 90 -8.00 7.12 -7.04
C ARG A 90 -9.00 7.93 -6.22
N GLN A 91 -10.24 7.47 -6.16
CA GLN A 91 -11.23 8.05 -5.24
C GLN A 91 -10.79 7.79 -3.79
N LEU A 92 -10.89 8.81 -2.95
CA LEU A 92 -10.62 8.68 -1.52
C LEU A 92 -11.74 7.85 -0.89
N ILE A 93 -11.34 6.81 -0.16
CA ILE A 93 -12.25 5.99 0.65
C ILE A 93 -12.10 6.45 2.10
N LYS A 94 -13.22 6.71 2.78
CA LYS A 94 -13.22 7.24 4.15
C LYS A 94 -12.88 6.20 5.23
N GLU A 95 -13.09 4.92 4.91
CA GLU A 95 -13.00 3.83 5.88
C GLU A 95 -12.14 2.70 5.31
N THR A 96 -11.44 2.00 6.20
CA THR A 96 -10.64 0.84 5.86
C THR A 96 -11.54 -0.30 5.37
N GLN A 97 -11.26 -0.84 4.17
CA GLN A 97 -12.01 -1.96 3.61
C GLN A 97 -11.28 -3.28 3.89
N THR A 98 -11.90 -4.16 4.68
CA THR A 98 -11.42 -5.54 4.90
C THR A 98 -12.09 -6.50 3.91
N GLY A 99 -11.32 -7.41 3.31
CA GLY A 99 -11.82 -8.28 2.25
C GLY A 99 -12.86 -9.32 2.68
N MET A 100 -14.14 -8.96 2.68
CA MET A 100 -15.15 -9.76 1.99
C MET A 100 -15.18 -9.19 0.58
N MET A 101 -14.97 -10.04 -0.45
CA MET A 101 -14.88 -9.67 -1.87
C MET A 101 -15.63 -8.37 -2.17
N ALA A 102 -14.91 -7.27 -2.38
CA ALA A 102 -15.50 -6.04 -2.87
C ALA A 102 -15.96 -6.33 -4.30
N THR A 103 -17.18 -6.85 -4.46
CA THR A 103 -17.91 -6.86 -5.73
C THR A 103 -18.27 -5.42 -6.04
N GLN A 104 -17.27 -4.64 -6.44
CA GLN A 104 -17.52 -3.55 -7.38
C GLN A 104 -17.76 -4.23 -8.71
N SER A 105 -18.99 -4.09 -9.19
CA SER A 105 -19.48 -4.50 -10.49
C SER A 105 -18.47 -4.16 -11.60
N ILE A 106 -17.67 -5.14 -11.97
CA ILE A 106 -16.95 -5.18 -13.23
C ILE A 106 -17.52 -6.35 -14.01
N GLY A 107 -18.02 -6.05 -15.20
CA GLY A 107 -18.70 -7.01 -16.08
C GLY A 107 -17.89 -8.29 -16.24
N GLU A 108 -18.62 -9.38 -16.27
CA GLU A 108 -18.13 -10.70 -16.62
C GLU A 108 -17.45 -10.67 -17.99
N GLU A 109 -16.13 -10.87 -18.04
CA GLU A 109 -15.52 -11.67 -19.09
C GLU A 109 -14.46 -12.58 -18.45
N THR A 110 -14.60 -13.86 -18.77
CA THR A 110 -14.01 -15.07 -18.16
C THR A 110 -12.47 -15.08 -18.05
N PRO A 111 -11.89 -15.78 -17.06
CA PRO A 111 -10.44 -15.91 -16.91
C PRO A 111 -9.87 -16.92 -17.89
N LYS A 112 -8.97 -16.48 -18.77
CA LYS A 112 -7.97 -17.37 -19.38
C LYS A 112 -6.75 -17.40 -18.48
N MET A 113 -6.55 -18.54 -17.85
CA MET A 113 -5.26 -18.96 -17.31
C MET A 113 -4.25 -19.02 -18.46
N VAL A 114 -3.07 -18.40 -18.32
CA VAL A 114 -1.80 -18.91 -18.83
C VAL A 114 -0.62 -18.20 -18.15
N ASP A 115 0.15 -19.05 -17.47
CA ASP A 115 1.61 -19.08 -17.31
C ASP A 115 2.36 -17.98 -16.56
N ALA A 116 2.80 -18.42 -15.38
CA ALA A 116 4.06 -18.07 -14.79
C ALA A 116 5.20 -18.09 -15.82
N GLN A 117 5.99 -17.01 -15.85
CA GLN A 117 7.39 -17.20 -16.15
C GLN A 117 8.27 -16.19 -15.43
N GLN A 118 9.07 -16.78 -14.55
CA GLN A 118 10.38 -16.37 -14.10
C GLN A 118 11.14 -15.58 -15.18
N LYS A 119 11.50 -14.34 -14.84
CA LYS A 119 12.84 -13.76 -15.00
C LYS A 119 13.04 -12.69 -13.92
#